data_AF-A0ABD4W5K6-F1
#
_entry.id   AF-A0ABD4W5K6-F1
#
_cell.length_a   1.000
_cell.length_b   1.000
_cell.length_c   1.000
_cell.angle_alpha   90.00
_cell.angle_beta   90.00
_cell.angle_gamma   90.00
#
_symmetry.space_group_name_H-M   'P 1'
#
loop_
_entity.id
_entity.type
_entity.pdbx_description
1 polymer ?
#
loop_
_entity_poly.entity_id
_entity_poly.type
_entity_poly.pdbx_seq_one_letter_code
_entity_poly.pdbx_strand_id
1 'polypeptide(L)' 'MSIGDTWRRVVDGFKSKVPERVVFGAVVVLFVIAVLAIELPRWW' A
#
# COMPACT_ATOMS: atom_id res chain seq x y z
N MET A 1 1.41 25.14 11.21
CA MET A 1 1.51 24.28 10.01
C MET A 1 0.49 23.17 10.18
N SER A 2 -0.51 23.08 9.31
CA SER A 2 -1.60 22.09 9.49
C SER A 2 -1.07 20.69 9.17
N ILE A 3 -1.56 19.67 9.89
CA ILE A 3 -1.25 18.26 9.64
C ILE A 3 -1.47 17.90 8.16
N GLY A 4 -2.50 18.50 7.53
CA GLY A 4 -2.80 18.26 6.11
C GLY A 4 -1.70 18.70 5.14
N ASP A 5 -0.97 19.78 5.43
CA ASP A 5 0.13 20.27 4.59
C ASP A 5 1.39 19.39 4.72
N THR A 6 1.63 18.88 5.93
CA THR A 6 2.71 17.92 6.20
C THR A 6 2.41 16.60 5.50
N TRP A 7 1.16 16.12 5.58
CA TRP A 7 0.74 14.88 4.95
C TRP A 7 0.85 14.95 3.42
N ARG A 8 0.45 16.08 2.82
CA ARG A 8 0.56 16.31 1.38
C ARG A 8 2.01 16.27 0.89
N ARG A 9 2.95 16.91 1.61
CA ARG A 9 4.39 16.85 1.29
C ARG A 9 4.97 15.44 1.38
N VAL A 10 4.55 14.66 2.36
CA VAL A 10 4.99 13.26 2.50
C VAL A 10 4.51 12.43 1.32
N VAL A 11 3.24 12.56 0.94
CA VAL A 11 2.65 11.86 -0.21
C VAL A 11 3.30 12.27 -1.53
N ASP A 12 3.54 13.57 -1.75
CA ASP A 12 4.24 14.06 -2.95
C ASP A 12 5.69 13.54 -3.02
N GLY A 13 6.40 13.54 -1.88
CA GLY A 13 7.74 12.96 -1.78
C GLY A 13 7.75 11.45 -2.03
N PHE A 14 6.71 10.74 -1.58
CA PHE A 14 6.52 9.32 -1.83
C PHE A 14 6.24 9.03 -3.30
N LYS A 15 5.32 9.78 -3.92
CA LYS A 15 4.96 9.62 -5.33
C LYS A 15 6.12 9.94 -6.28
N SER A 16 7.02 10.85 -5.88
CA SER A 16 8.22 11.18 -6.65
C SER A 16 9.35 10.15 -6.48
N LYS A 17 9.48 9.51 -5.30
CA LYS A 17 10.59 8.60 -4.99
C LYS A 17 10.25 7.12 -5.14
N VAL A 18 8.98 6.75 -5.07
CA VAL A 18 8.53 5.36 -5.15
C VAL A 18 8.14 5.05 -6.59
N PRO A 19 8.88 4.16 -7.29
CA PRO A 19 8.51 3.73 -8.63
C PRO A 19 7.12 3.11 -8.62
N GLU A 20 6.34 3.31 -9.68
CA GLU A 20 5.02 2.69 -9.84
C GLU A 20 5.08 1.16 -9.68
N ARG A 21 6.19 0.54 -10.08
CA ARG A 21 6.47 -0.90 -9.86
C ARG A 21 6.47 -1.30 -8.39
N VAL A 22 6.95 -0.44 -7.49
CA VAL A 22 6.98 -0.72 -6.04
C VAL A 22 5.59 -0.58 -5.44
N VAL A 23 4.83 0.44 -5.87
CA VAL A 23 3.42 0.59 -5.47
C VAL A 23 2.60 -0.61 -5.95
N PHE A 24 2.76 -1.00 -7.22
CA PHE A 24 2.09 -2.15 -7.78
C PHE A 24 2.48 -3.44 -7.06
N GLY A 25 3.77 -3.64 -6.78
CA GLY A 25 4.26 -4.78 -5.99
C GLY A 25 3.64 -4.83 -4.60
N ALA A 26 3.60 -3.69 -3.89
CA ALA A 26 2.99 -3.61 -2.56
C ALA A 26 1.48 -3.93 -2.60
N VAL A 27 0.75 -3.41 -3.60
CA VAL A 27 -0.67 -3.70 -3.79
C VAL A 27 -0.91 -5.20 -4.06
N VAL A 28 -0.12 -5.82 -4.92
CA VAL A 28 -0.23 -7.26 -5.20
C VAL A 28 0.05 -8.10 -3.96
N VAL A 29 1.09 -7.77 -3.19
CA VAL A 29 1.40 -8.49 -1.93
C VAL A 29 0.26 -8.35 -0.92
N LEU A 30 -0.27 -7.14 -0.72
CA LEU A 30 -1.42 -6.92 0.15
C LEU A 30 -2.66 -7.70 -0.31
N PHE A 31 -2.90 -7.75 -1.62
CA PHE A 31 -3.98 -8.52 -2.21
C PHE A 31 -3.82 -10.02 -1.95
N VAL A 32 -2.63 -10.58 -2.15
CA VAL A 32 -2.34 -12.00 -1.87
C VAL A 32 -2.55 -12.33 -0.39
N ILE A 33 -2.08 -11.48 0.52
CA ILE A 33 -2.29 -11.65 1.96
C ILE A 33 -3.78 -11.61 2.30
N ALA A 34 -4.54 -10.67 1.73
CA ALA A 34 -5.97 -10.58 1.95
C ALA A 34 -6.71 -11.82 1.46
N VAL A 35 -6.38 -12.32 0.26
CA VAL A 35 -6.95 -13.56 -0.27
C VAL A 35 -6.60 -14.75 0.63
N LEU A 36 -5.33 -14.89 1.03
CA LEU A 36 -4.90 -15.95 1.94
C LEU A 36 -5.63 -15.87 3.28
N ALA A 37 -5.80 -14.70 3.87
CA ALA A 37 -6.50 -14.52 5.13
C ALA A 37 -7.98 -14.92 5.05
N ILE A 38 -8.61 -14.72 3.89
CA ILE A 38 -10.02 -15.06 3.64
C ILE A 38 -10.18 -16.55 3.29
N GLU A 39 -9.25 -17.10 2.52
CA GLU A 39 -9.33 -18.46 2.01
C GLU A 39 -8.75 -19.50 2.98
N LEU A 40 -7.68 -19.22 3.75
CA LEU A 40 -7.15 -20.16 4.75
C LEU A 40 -8.23 -20.72 5.70
N PRO A 41 -9.16 -19.91 6.25
CA PRO A 41 -10.22 -20.39 7.12
C PRO A 41 -11.27 -21.26 6.41
N ARG A 42 -11.34 -21.22 5.07
CA ARG A 42 -12.27 -22.04 4.28
C ARG A 42 -11.74 -23.43 3.96
N TRP A 43 -10.43 -23.64 4.08
CA TRP A 43 -9.76 -24.90 3.78
C TRP A 43 -9.53 -25.76 5.03
N TRP A 44 -10.03 -25.32 6.19
CA TRP A 44 -9.98 -26.01 7.49
C TRP A 44 -11.40 -26.33 7.96
#